data_AF-A0A382C126-F1
#
_entry.id   AF-A0A382C126-F1
#
_cell.length_a   1.000
_cell.length_b   1.000
_cell.length_c   1.000
_cell.angle_alpha   90.00
_cell.angle_beta   90.00
_cell.angle_gamma   90.00
#
_symmetry.space_group_name_H-M   'P 1'
#
loop_
_entity.id
_entity.type
_entity.pdbx_description
1 polymer ?
#
loop_
_entity_poly.entity_id
_entity_poly.type
_entity_poly.pdbx_seq_one_letter_code
_entity_poly.pdbx_strand_id
1 'polypeptide(L)'
;MTMGTGDLYIKAPTLQPYAETFNRKIWHMNSKYDYQTCSMLFNSYTEPNHGEVIRTLMPSWHHHFSDSGGLQLSRTKGGLTHEIKDKIYRHQAAWSDVAMIFDDIPVEFDGSNSGWSMKTSTAGRRFIREEVGKTARTTLANVKRQIEMFEALDSDTKITLIVQGQDLESYREYIETIVNGLTEKELERCVSISLASACSGSGFNNRMEMIYSVKDFQIPMRLKKNIHLLGLGSHEMMMPFFVSPDYFDFVENVSYDSSTQANSWFFSRYRDKNWMNIDMDSPATTTKSEQEIYEEQLVPVFSDMLKQNFEAFEEFGIISHDFMIQECTKWSRKNTDKERLYNSDIGKDGAKLIPFFNQMQVVEHYMDFVDKYTNNPSLLNDRGLSKITDYGQFVNEWLPLQGAQDKLPEQWGGSLNEFFT
;
A
#
# COMPACT_ATOMS: atom_id res chain seq x y z
N MET A 1 -5.46 2.73 0.77
CA MET A 1 -5.47 2.37 -0.67
C MET A 1 -5.18 3.59 -1.53
N THR A 2 -4.51 3.45 -2.68
CA THR A 2 -4.35 4.50 -3.69
C THR A 2 -5.28 4.22 -4.88
N MET A 3 -6.43 4.89 -4.97
CA MET A 3 -7.41 4.56 -6.01
C MET A 3 -7.15 5.38 -7.29
N GLY A 4 -6.61 4.75 -8.33
CA GLY A 4 -6.60 5.33 -9.67
C GLY A 4 -8.00 5.18 -10.27
N THR A 5 -8.76 6.26 -10.42
CA THR A 5 -10.09 6.22 -11.05
C THR A 5 -10.31 7.39 -12.01
N GLY A 6 -9.21 7.85 -12.63
CA GLY A 6 -9.23 9.00 -13.52
C GLY A 6 -9.57 10.28 -12.74
N ASP A 7 -10.57 11.02 -13.21
CA ASP A 7 -11.00 12.29 -12.64
C ASP A 7 -11.89 12.18 -11.39
N LEU A 8 -12.32 10.97 -11.01
CA LEU A 8 -13.27 10.74 -9.92
C LEU A 8 -12.81 11.35 -8.60
N TYR A 9 -11.54 11.16 -8.20
CA TYR A 9 -11.00 11.77 -6.97
C TYR A 9 -10.31 13.11 -7.21
N ILE A 10 -10.36 13.65 -8.43
CA ILE A 10 -9.73 14.92 -8.78
C ILE A 10 -10.77 16.04 -8.84
N LYS A 11 -12.02 15.71 -9.21
CA LYS A 11 -13.09 16.68 -9.44
C LYS A 11 -14.30 16.36 -8.56
N ALA A 12 -14.62 17.26 -7.63
CA ALA A 12 -15.81 17.14 -6.79
C ALA A 12 -17.12 16.90 -7.59
N PRO A 13 -17.40 17.59 -8.72
CA PRO A 13 -18.61 17.32 -9.51
C PRO A 13 -18.68 15.90 -10.09
N THR A 14 -17.54 15.23 -10.30
CA THR A 14 -17.49 13.86 -10.80
C THR A 14 -17.79 12.86 -9.66
N LEU A 15 -17.31 13.09 -8.44
CA LEU A 15 -17.53 12.21 -7.29
C LEU A 15 -18.89 12.39 -6.63
N GLN A 16 -19.38 13.62 -6.57
CA GLN A 16 -20.57 14.00 -5.81
C GLN A 16 -21.80 13.11 -6.08
N PRO A 17 -22.10 12.68 -7.32
CA PRO A 17 -23.23 11.79 -7.59
C PRO A 17 -23.10 10.39 -6.96
N TYR A 18 -21.89 9.95 -6.61
CA TYR A 18 -21.59 8.62 -6.08
C TYR A 18 -21.21 8.64 -4.60
N ALA A 19 -20.92 9.83 -4.05
CA ALA A 19 -20.31 10.01 -2.75
C ALA A 19 -21.11 9.32 -1.64
N GLU A 20 -22.43 9.47 -1.60
CA GLU A 20 -23.27 8.84 -0.58
C GLU A 20 -23.20 7.31 -0.64
N THR A 21 -23.36 6.73 -1.83
CA THR A 21 -23.26 5.29 -2.07
C THR A 21 -21.89 4.74 -1.67
N PHE A 22 -20.81 5.46 -1.98
CA PHE A 22 -19.46 5.06 -1.58
C PHE A 22 -19.25 5.15 -0.07
N ASN A 23 -19.73 6.22 0.58
CA ASN A 23 -19.68 6.35 2.03
C ASN A 23 -20.42 5.20 2.73
N ARG A 24 -21.59 4.78 2.21
CA ARG A 24 -22.32 3.62 2.75
C ARG A 24 -21.51 2.32 2.66
N LYS A 25 -20.82 2.08 1.54
CA LYS A 25 -19.94 0.90 1.40
C LYS A 25 -18.79 0.92 2.42
N ILE A 26 -18.12 2.05 2.58
CA ILE A 26 -17.02 2.17 3.56
C ILE A 26 -17.53 2.04 4.98
N TRP A 27 -18.67 2.65 5.31
CA TRP A 27 -19.30 2.52 6.63
C TRP A 27 -19.69 1.07 6.95
N HIS A 28 -20.28 0.35 5.99
CA HIS A 28 -20.57 -1.08 6.11
C HIS A 28 -19.31 -1.87 6.45
N MET A 29 -18.23 -1.66 5.69
CA MET A 29 -16.96 -2.35 5.95
C MET A 29 -16.38 -2.01 7.33
N ASN A 30 -16.39 -0.73 7.72
CA ASN A 30 -15.92 -0.28 9.03
C ASN A 30 -16.76 -0.81 10.21
N SER A 31 -18.00 -1.20 9.94
CA SER A 31 -18.92 -1.74 10.96
C SER A 31 -19.00 -3.27 10.93
N LYS A 32 -18.30 -3.93 10.00
CA LYS A 32 -18.36 -5.39 9.81
C LYS A 32 -17.63 -6.16 10.91
N TYR A 33 -16.49 -5.64 11.36
CA TYR A 33 -15.65 -6.23 12.41
C TYR A 33 -15.14 -5.12 13.33
N ASP A 34 -15.34 -5.26 14.65
CA ASP A 34 -15.01 -4.23 15.65
C ASP A 34 -13.52 -3.85 15.70
N TYR A 35 -12.65 -4.69 15.14
CA TYR A 35 -11.20 -4.57 15.18
C TYR A 35 -10.56 -4.33 13.80
N GLN A 36 -11.37 -4.10 12.76
CA GLN A 36 -10.88 -3.80 11.42
C GLN A 36 -11.53 -2.54 10.86
N THR A 37 -10.72 -1.66 10.27
CA THR A 37 -11.21 -0.42 9.66
C THR A 37 -10.53 -0.16 8.31
N CYS A 38 -11.20 0.61 7.47
CA CYS A 38 -10.76 1.03 6.16
C CYS A 38 -10.33 2.50 6.18
N SER A 39 -9.09 2.74 5.76
CA SER A 39 -8.49 4.06 5.65
C SER A 39 -8.01 4.35 4.22
N MET A 40 -7.96 5.63 3.86
CA MET A 40 -7.49 6.10 2.55
C MET A 40 -6.00 6.47 2.63
N LEU A 41 -5.25 6.23 1.56
CA LEU A 41 -3.87 6.73 1.40
C LEU A 41 -3.77 7.45 0.06
N PHE A 42 -3.44 8.74 0.07
CA PHE A 42 -3.12 9.48 -1.16
C PHE A 42 -1.66 9.92 -1.16
N ASN A 43 -1.09 10.15 -2.34
CA ASN A 43 0.27 10.67 -2.48
C ASN A 43 0.24 12.19 -2.62
N SER A 44 0.75 12.93 -1.63
CA SER A 44 0.68 14.40 -1.60
C SER A 44 1.49 15.10 -2.70
N TYR A 45 2.43 14.38 -3.34
CA TYR A 45 3.19 14.92 -4.45
C TYR A 45 2.46 14.72 -5.79
N THR A 46 2.00 13.50 -6.07
CA THR A 46 1.40 13.16 -7.37
C THR A 46 -0.11 13.34 -7.43
N GLU A 47 -0.79 13.47 -6.29
CA GLU A 47 -2.25 13.50 -6.17
C GLU A 47 -2.74 14.71 -5.34
N PRO A 48 -2.34 15.96 -5.69
CA PRO A 48 -2.58 17.15 -4.86
C PRO A 48 -4.05 17.58 -4.72
N ASN A 49 -4.96 16.99 -5.51
CA ASN A 49 -6.40 17.27 -5.42
C ASN A 49 -7.18 16.13 -4.75
N HIS A 50 -6.58 14.95 -4.59
CA HIS A 50 -7.27 13.79 -4.01
C HIS A 50 -7.60 14.02 -2.54
N GLY A 51 -6.67 14.59 -1.77
CA GLY A 51 -6.87 14.88 -0.35
C GLY A 51 -8.10 15.76 -0.10
N GLU A 52 -8.21 16.87 -0.83
CA GLU A 52 -9.34 17.80 -0.73
C GLU A 52 -10.68 17.15 -1.08
N VAL A 53 -10.77 16.51 -2.25
CA VAL A 53 -12.02 15.92 -2.75
C VAL A 53 -12.49 14.78 -1.86
N ILE A 54 -11.59 13.87 -1.48
CA ILE A 54 -11.92 12.71 -0.65
C ILE A 54 -12.32 13.16 0.75
N ARG A 55 -11.54 14.04 1.40
CA ARG A 55 -11.86 14.48 2.77
C ARG A 55 -13.19 15.22 2.85
N THR A 56 -13.55 15.95 1.80
CA THR A 56 -14.81 16.71 1.75
C THR A 56 -16.03 15.83 1.46
N LEU A 57 -15.92 14.90 0.50
CA LEU A 57 -17.06 14.13 0.00
C LEU A 57 -17.16 12.70 0.56
N MET A 58 -16.08 12.17 1.14
CA MET A 58 -16.03 10.80 1.66
C MET A 58 -15.60 10.74 3.14
N PRO A 59 -16.35 11.37 4.06
CA PRO A 59 -15.98 11.40 5.48
C PRO A 59 -16.03 10.04 6.19
N SER A 60 -16.55 8.98 5.55
CA SER A 60 -16.67 7.65 6.16
C SER A 60 -15.33 6.90 6.32
N TRP A 61 -14.25 7.34 5.66
CA TRP A 61 -12.92 6.74 5.86
C TRP A 61 -12.49 6.90 7.31
N HIS A 62 -11.93 5.85 7.91
CA HIS A 62 -11.51 5.88 9.32
C HIS A 62 -10.40 6.91 9.55
N HIS A 63 -9.36 6.86 8.70
CA HIS A 63 -8.30 7.84 8.64
C HIS A 63 -7.89 8.17 7.20
N HIS A 64 -7.38 9.38 7.02
CA HIS A 64 -6.72 9.84 5.81
C HIS A 64 -5.22 9.84 6.03
N PHE A 65 -4.53 8.90 5.37
CA PHE A 65 -3.09 8.86 5.31
C PHE A 65 -2.58 9.61 4.08
N SER A 66 -1.40 10.19 4.20
CA SER A 66 -0.71 10.83 3.07
C SER A 66 0.73 10.39 2.94
N ASP A 67 1.08 9.80 1.79
CA ASP A 67 2.46 9.53 1.38
C ASP A 67 3.13 10.84 0.91
N SER A 68 4.41 11.00 1.22
CA SER A 68 5.25 12.13 0.78
C SER A 68 5.74 11.98 -0.66
N GLY A 69 5.76 10.76 -1.19
CA GLY A 69 6.25 10.46 -2.54
C GLY A 69 7.77 10.36 -2.66
N GLY A 70 8.48 9.96 -1.61
CA GLY A 70 9.93 9.75 -1.59
C GLY A 70 10.46 8.98 -2.80
N LEU A 71 9.85 7.82 -3.10
CA LEU A 71 10.21 6.96 -4.22
C LEU A 71 9.88 7.55 -5.61
N GLN A 72 8.95 8.51 -5.67
CA GLN A 72 8.58 9.23 -6.90
C GLN A 72 9.54 10.38 -7.16
N LEU A 73 10.06 10.99 -6.10
CA LEU A 73 10.91 12.18 -6.17
C LEU A 73 12.38 11.84 -6.41
N SER A 74 12.84 10.64 -6.03
CA SER A 74 14.12 10.08 -6.48
C SER A 74 14.25 9.97 -8.01
N ARG A 75 13.15 10.16 -8.75
CA ARG A 75 13.06 10.10 -10.23
C ARG A 75 13.41 11.42 -10.94
N THR A 76 13.54 12.53 -10.22
CA THR A 76 13.53 13.88 -10.83
C THR A 76 14.96 14.41 -11.02
N LYS A 77 15.38 14.67 -12.27
CA LYS A 77 16.75 15.17 -12.60
C LYS A 77 17.13 16.49 -11.90
N GLY A 78 16.15 17.26 -11.43
CA GLY A 78 16.37 18.50 -10.68
C GLY A 78 16.59 18.33 -9.18
N GLY A 79 16.50 17.09 -8.66
CA GLY A 79 16.51 16.84 -7.23
C GLY A 79 15.27 17.42 -6.51
N LEU A 80 15.22 17.24 -5.20
CA LEU A 80 14.14 17.74 -4.37
C LEU A 80 14.56 19.06 -3.71
N THR A 81 13.95 20.16 -4.10
CA THR A 81 14.19 21.46 -3.45
C THR A 81 13.39 21.58 -2.16
N HIS A 82 13.80 22.49 -1.28
CA HIS A 82 13.07 22.76 -0.03
C HIS A 82 11.63 23.24 -0.30
N GLU A 83 11.42 23.99 -1.39
CA GLU A 83 10.10 24.51 -1.77
C GLU A 83 9.13 23.38 -2.13
N ILE A 84 9.61 22.33 -2.82
CA ILE A 84 8.77 21.17 -3.16
C ILE A 84 8.39 20.40 -1.90
N LYS A 85 9.35 20.18 -0.98
CA LYS A 85 9.08 19.55 0.33
C LYS A 85 8.03 20.32 1.11
N ASP A 86 8.21 21.63 1.25
CA ASP A 86 7.27 22.47 1.98
C ASP A 86 5.87 22.46 1.36
N LYS A 87 5.75 22.41 0.03
CA LYS A 87 4.45 22.25 -0.64
C LYS A 87 3.77 20.93 -0.27
N ILE A 88 4.54 19.84 -0.24
CA ILE A 88 4.05 18.53 0.18
C ILE A 88 3.59 18.58 1.65
N TYR A 89 4.40 19.16 2.55
CA TYR A 89 4.04 19.28 3.96
C TYR A 89 2.78 20.12 4.17
N ARG A 90 2.60 21.24 3.44
CA ARG A 90 1.36 22.02 3.49
C ARG A 90 0.14 21.22 3.07
N HIS A 91 0.27 20.39 2.03
CA HIS A 91 -0.80 19.54 1.56
C HIS A 91 -1.15 18.44 2.57
N GLN A 92 -0.14 17.78 3.14
CA GLN A 92 -0.34 16.79 4.21
C GLN A 92 -1.03 17.41 5.43
N ALA A 93 -0.53 18.54 5.92
CA ALA A 93 -1.08 19.26 7.07
C ALA A 93 -2.56 19.63 6.92
N ALA A 94 -3.01 19.88 5.70
CA ALA A 94 -4.39 20.29 5.41
C ALA A 94 -5.34 19.10 5.25
N TRP A 95 -4.87 17.96 4.75
CA TRP A 95 -5.75 16.91 4.21
C TRP A 95 -5.54 15.51 4.78
N SER A 96 -4.57 15.30 5.68
CA SER A 96 -4.35 13.99 6.32
C SER A 96 -4.46 14.05 7.84
N ASP A 97 -4.88 12.93 8.41
CA ASP A 97 -4.83 12.69 9.84
C ASP A 97 -3.43 12.15 10.23
N VAL A 98 -2.82 11.36 9.33
CA VAL A 98 -1.46 10.82 9.48
C VAL A 98 -0.64 11.01 8.20
N ALA A 99 0.53 11.65 8.33
CA ALA A 99 1.45 11.89 7.23
C ALA A 99 2.70 11.01 7.34
N MET A 100 3.08 10.39 6.23
CA MET A 100 4.38 9.72 6.09
C MET A 100 5.47 10.77 5.88
N ILE A 101 6.62 10.54 6.51
CA ILE A 101 7.80 11.40 6.34
C ILE A 101 8.32 11.36 4.90
N PHE A 102 9.11 12.37 4.53
CA PHE A 102 9.99 12.28 3.38
C PHE A 102 11.32 11.66 3.81
N ASP A 103 11.52 10.38 3.50
CA ASP A 103 12.73 9.64 3.84
C ASP A 103 13.77 9.70 2.72
N ASP A 104 15.03 9.78 3.12
CA ASP A 104 16.18 9.52 2.26
C ASP A 104 16.53 8.03 2.37
N ILE A 105 16.69 7.36 1.23
CA ILE A 105 16.79 5.90 1.15
C ILE A 105 18.25 5.53 0.86
N PRO A 106 18.92 4.69 1.66
CA PRO A 106 20.31 4.25 1.45
C PRO A 106 20.43 3.23 0.30
N VAL A 107 19.97 3.62 -0.89
CA VAL A 107 20.00 2.81 -2.11
C VAL A 107 20.54 3.63 -3.28
N GLU A 108 21.51 3.07 -3.99
CA GLU A 108 21.96 3.56 -5.29
C GLU A 108 21.15 2.90 -6.41
N PHE A 109 20.90 3.65 -7.48
CA PHE A 109 20.28 3.14 -8.70
C PHE A 109 21.27 3.22 -9.86
N ASP A 110 21.47 2.14 -10.62
CA ASP A 110 22.35 2.13 -11.81
C ASP A 110 21.73 2.81 -13.04
N GLY A 111 20.48 3.24 -12.93
CA GLY A 111 19.72 3.87 -14.02
C GLY A 111 19.16 2.89 -15.05
N SER A 112 19.37 1.57 -14.91
CA SER A 112 18.84 0.54 -15.80
C SER A 112 17.32 0.35 -15.66
N ASN A 113 16.80 0.57 -14.46
CA ASN A 113 15.37 0.57 -14.22
C ASN A 113 14.76 1.95 -14.49
N SER A 114 13.69 2.00 -15.28
CA SER A 114 12.91 3.21 -15.54
C SER A 114 11.40 2.93 -15.49
N GLY A 115 10.59 3.93 -15.15
CA GLY A 115 9.13 3.82 -15.16
C GLY A 115 8.55 2.97 -14.01
N TRP A 116 7.55 2.14 -14.33
CA TRP A 116 6.81 1.35 -13.32
C TRP A 116 7.64 0.21 -12.71
N SER A 117 8.61 -0.35 -13.44
CA SER A 117 9.46 -1.45 -12.96
C SER A 117 10.33 -1.04 -11.77
N MET A 118 10.68 0.23 -11.62
CA MET A 118 11.41 0.74 -10.44
C MET A 118 10.65 0.63 -9.13
N LYS A 119 9.31 0.49 -9.11
CA LYS A 119 8.57 0.32 -7.86
C LYS A 119 8.65 -1.10 -7.33
N THR A 120 8.74 -2.08 -8.23
CA THR A 120 8.57 -3.50 -7.92
C THR A 120 9.83 -4.34 -8.13
N SER A 121 10.78 -3.87 -8.93
CA SER A 121 12.02 -4.58 -9.24
C SER A 121 13.16 -4.16 -8.33
N THR A 122 13.84 -5.15 -7.76
CA THR A 122 15.12 -5.00 -7.04
C THR A 122 16.32 -4.89 -7.98
N ALA A 123 16.14 -5.19 -9.28
CA ALA A 123 17.20 -5.06 -10.28
C ALA A 123 17.72 -3.61 -10.34
N GLY A 124 18.99 -3.43 -10.65
CA GLY A 124 19.59 -2.10 -10.77
C GLY A 124 19.53 -1.25 -9.50
N ARG A 125 19.41 -1.88 -8.33
CA ARG A 125 19.50 -1.24 -7.02
C ARG A 125 20.67 -1.84 -6.23
N ARG A 126 21.38 -1.00 -5.50
CA ARG A 126 22.45 -1.39 -4.57
C ARG A 126 22.18 -0.77 -3.20
N PHE A 127 22.20 -1.56 -2.14
CA PHE A 127 22.12 -1.03 -0.78
C PHE A 127 23.48 -0.44 -0.39
N ILE A 128 23.49 0.78 0.15
CA ILE A 128 24.72 1.49 0.52
C ILE A 128 24.81 1.52 2.05
N ARG A 129 25.38 0.48 2.65
CA ARG A 129 25.42 0.29 4.11
C ARG A 129 26.09 1.47 4.82
N GLU A 130 27.18 1.98 4.27
CA GLU A 130 27.93 3.11 4.82
C GLU A 130 27.14 4.44 4.82
N GLU A 131 26.07 4.55 4.02
CA GLU A 131 25.24 5.75 3.93
C GLU A 131 23.99 5.68 4.84
N VAL A 132 23.76 4.58 5.57
CA VAL A 132 22.59 4.41 6.46
C VAL A 132 22.52 5.56 7.47
N GLY A 133 23.56 5.79 8.25
CA GLY A 133 23.57 6.88 9.23
C GLY A 133 23.45 8.28 8.62
N LYS A 134 23.97 8.50 7.41
CA LYS A 134 23.88 9.79 6.72
C LYS A 134 22.46 10.05 6.20
N THR A 135 21.87 9.08 5.52
CA THR A 135 20.49 9.16 5.03
C THR A 135 19.51 9.31 6.19
N ALA A 136 19.71 8.60 7.31
CA ALA A 136 18.94 8.78 8.54
C ALA A 136 19.01 10.21 9.09
N ARG A 137 20.19 10.85 9.11
CA ARG A 137 20.35 12.26 9.52
C ARG A 137 19.66 13.24 8.56
N THR A 138 19.70 12.97 7.25
CA THR A 138 18.94 13.76 6.26
C THR A 138 17.44 13.62 6.49
N THR A 139 16.96 12.40 6.73
CA THR A 139 15.57 12.11 7.07
C THR A 139 15.14 12.82 8.35
N LEU A 140 15.96 12.79 9.42
CA LEU A 140 15.72 13.54 10.64
C LEU A 140 15.50 15.04 10.38
N ALA A 141 16.34 15.66 9.54
CA ALA A 141 16.15 17.06 9.16
C ALA A 141 14.82 17.30 8.45
N ASN A 142 14.38 16.36 7.60
CA ASN A 142 13.05 16.42 6.97
C ASN A 142 11.92 16.29 8.00
N VAL A 143 12.04 15.39 8.98
CA VAL A 143 11.05 15.23 10.06
C VAL A 143 10.88 16.54 10.84
N LYS A 144 11.99 17.16 11.25
CA LYS A 144 11.94 18.45 11.96
C LYS A 144 11.27 19.53 11.14
N ARG A 145 11.62 19.63 9.84
CA ARG A 145 10.99 20.60 8.94
C ARG A 145 9.48 20.34 8.76
N GLN A 146 9.08 19.08 8.66
CA GLN A 146 7.66 18.71 8.55
C GLN A 146 6.89 19.09 9.82
N ILE A 147 7.47 18.86 11.01
CA ILE A 147 6.90 19.29 12.30
C ILE A 147 6.76 20.81 12.35
N GLU A 148 7.81 21.58 12.03
CA GLU A 148 7.76 23.04 11.97
C GLU A 148 6.63 23.53 11.07
N MET A 149 6.46 22.90 9.91
CA MET A 149 5.40 23.26 8.98
C MET A 149 4.01 22.96 9.53
N PHE A 150 3.82 21.83 10.21
CA PHE A 150 2.54 21.48 10.81
C PHE A 150 2.20 22.42 11.97
N GLU A 151 3.18 22.77 12.81
CA GLU A 151 3.00 23.75 13.88
C GLU A 151 2.67 25.15 13.34
N ALA A 152 3.37 25.60 12.29
CA ALA A 152 3.10 26.90 11.66
C ALA A 152 1.71 27.01 11.01
N LEU A 153 1.08 25.87 10.70
CA LEU A 153 -0.26 25.79 10.13
C LEU A 153 -1.33 25.43 11.15
N ASP A 154 -0.97 25.29 12.43
CA ASP A 154 -1.87 24.82 13.50
C ASP A 154 -2.57 23.50 13.14
N SER A 155 -1.82 22.58 12.53
CA SER A 155 -2.36 21.30 12.06
C SER A 155 -2.25 20.22 13.14
N ASP A 156 -3.31 19.41 13.28
CA ASP A 156 -3.34 18.23 14.14
C ASP A 156 -2.72 16.98 13.51
N THR A 157 -2.33 17.05 12.23
CA THR A 157 -1.75 15.91 11.49
C THR A 157 -0.56 15.32 12.23
N LYS A 158 -0.59 14.00 12.41
CA LYS A 158 0.48 13.23 13.06
C LYS A 158 1.43 12.63 12.04
N ILE A 159 2.62 12.25 12.49
CA ILE A 159 3.68 11.76 11.61
C ILE A 159 3.91 10.26 11.86
N THR A 160 4.03 9.49 10.78
CA THR A 160 4.62 8.14 10.83
C THR A 160 6.05 8.18 10.32
N LEU A 161 6.98 7.68 11.12
CA LEU A 161 8.38 7.54 10.71
C LEU A 161 8.52 6.35 9.77
N ILE A 162 9.49 6.35 8.85
CA ILE A 162 9.78 5.22 7.96
C ILE A 162 11.09 4.58 8.39
N VAL A 163 11.10 3.25 8.50
CA VAL A 163 12.28 2.44 8.77
C VAL A 163 12.84 1.94 7.45
N GLN A 164 14.12 2.22 7.22
CA GLN A 164 14.90 1.73 6.07
C GLN A 164 16.06 0.85 6.56
N GLY A 165 16.55 -0.04 5.70
CA GLY A 165 17.67 -0.94 5.99
C GLY A 165 17.51 -2.32 5.34
N GLN A 166 18.43 -3.23 5.64
CA GLN A 166 18.37 -4.62 5.18
C GLN A 166 18.36 -5.66 6.29
N ASP A 167 18.89 -5.33 7.46
CA ASP A 167 19.09 -6.22 8.61
C ASP A 167 18.93 -5.44 9.91
N LEU A 168 18.93 -6.15 11.04
CA LEU A 168 18.70 -5.55 12.35
C LEU A 168 19.60 -4.34 12.63
N GLU A 169 20.89 -4.43 12.30
CA GLU A 169 21.85 -3.37 12.56
C GLU A 169 21.49 -2.11 11.75
N SER A 170 21.27 -2.25 10.44
CA SER A 170 20.93 -1.12 9.59
C SER A 170 19.54 -0.55 9.88
N TYR A 171 18.54 -1.39 10.22
CA TYR A 171 17.22 -0.92 10.65
C TYR A 171 17.33 -0.05 11.91
N ARG A 172 18.09 -0.53 12.90
CA ARG A 172 18.31 0.18 14.18
C ARG A 172 19.09 1.46 13.97
N GLU A 173 20.21 1.41 13.26
CA GLU A 173 21.01 2.61 12.97
C GLU A 173 20.13 3.68 12.34
N TYR A 174 19.27 3.31 11.38
CA TYR A 174 18.39 4.26 10.71
C TYR A 174 17.34 4.87 11.66
N ILE A 175 16.50 4.05 12.29
CA ILE A 175 15.36 4.54 13.06
C ILE A 175 15.79 5.16 14.41
N GLU A 176 16.79 4.58 15.07
CA GLU A 176 17.29 5.09 16.35
C GLU A 176 18.02 6.42 16.16
N THR A 177 18.74 6.62 15.04
CA THR A 177 19.33 7.93 14.71
C THR A 177 18.26 9.01 14.58
N ILE A 178 17.14 8.72 13.90
CA ILE A 178 16.04 9.67 13.75
C ILE A 178 15.41 9.97 15.11
N VAL A 179 15.02 8.93 15.84
CA VAL A 179 14.32 9.08 17.12
C VAL A 179 15.17 9.79 18.16
N ASN A 180 16.44 9.43 18.31
CA ASN A 180 17.35 10.06 19.28
C ASN A 180 17.70 11.52 18.92
N GLY A 181 17.51 11.92 17.67
CA GLY A 181 17.72 13.29 17.23
C GLY A 181 16.52 14.23 17.45
N LEU A 182 15.36 13.70 17.83
CA LEU A 182 14.14 14.46 18.13
C LEU A 182 14.04 14.74 19.63
N THR A 183 13.55 15.93 19.97
CA THR A 183 13.14 16.28 21.33
C THR A 183 11.86 15.55 21.72
N GLU A 184 11.54 15.51 23.01
CA GLU A 184 10.30 14.87 23.49
C GLU A 184 9.04 15.50 22.87
N LYS A 185 9.01 16.84 22.77
CA LYS A 185 7.92 17.59 22.11
C LYS A 185 7.80 17.24 20.62
N GLU A 186 8.92 17.12 19.91
CA GLU A 186 8.90 16.70 18.51
C GLU A 186 8.42 15.26 18.36
N LEU A 187 8.84 14.35 19.26
CA LEU A 187 8.39 12.95 19.25
C LEU A 187 6.89 12.80 19.56
N GLU A 188 6.25 13.72 20.29
CA GLU A 188 4.78 13.75 20.47
C GLU A 188 3.99 14.00 19.18
N ARG A 189 4.66 14.51 18.13
CA ARG A 189 4.07 14.63 16.80
C ARG A 189 4.13 13.32 16.02
N CYS A 190 4.93 12.35 16.47
CA CYS A 190 5.09 11.04 15.84
C CYS A 190 4.25 9.96 16.53
N VAL A 191 3.52 9.16 15.77
CA VAL A 191 2.54 8.19 16.31
C VAL A 191 2.81 6.74 15.94
N SER A 192 3.64 6.48 14.95
CA SER A 192 3.87 5.12 14.42
C SER A 192 5.18 5.01 13.67
N ILE A 193 5.56 3.77 13.37
CA ILE A 193 6.60 3.43 12.40
C ILE A 193 6.00 2.73 11.18
N SER A 194 6.58 3.00 10.01
CA SER A 194 6.28 2.38 8.74
C SER A 194 7.47 1.52 8.29
N LEU A 195 7.23 0.25 8.00
CA LEU A 195 8.27 -0.69 7.60
C LEU A 195 8.34 -0.77 6.07
N ALA A 196 9.45 -0.26 5.50
CA ALA A 196 9.63 -0.17 4.04
C ALA A 196 10.59 -1.23 3.51
N SER A 197 10.24 -1.85 2.37
CA SER A 197 11.11 -2.78 1.65
C SER A 197 11.83 -2.13 0.47
N ALA A 198 12.21 -0.86 0.59
CA ALA A 198 12.93 -0.20 -0.49
C ALA A 198 14.40 -0.65 -0.54
N CYS A 199 14.99 -0.90 0.64
CA CYS A 199 16.36 -1.36 0.84
C CYS A 199 16.47 -2.89 0.95
N SER A 200 15.42 -3.55 1.43
CA SER A 200 15.32 -5.01 1.50
C SER A 200 14.61 -5.57 0.27
N GLY A 201 14.87 -6.84 -0.07
CA GLY A 201 14.12 -7.50 -1.13
C GLY A 201 12.62 -7.55 -0.83
N SER A 202 11.83 -7.81 -1.86
CA SER A 202 10.36 -7.90 -1.74
C SER A 202 9.88 -9.27 -1.26
N GLY A 203 10.78 -10.25 -1.16
CA GLY A 203 10.49 -11.60 -0.73
C GLY A 203 9.95 -11.72 0.69
N PHE A 204 9.24 -12.82 0.93
CA PHE A 204 8.61 -13.14 2.21
C PHE A 204 9.60 -13.09 3.38
N ASN A 205 10.75 -13.76 3.24
CA ASN A 205 11.76 -13.86 4.29
C ASN A 205 12.31 -12.49 4.71
N ASN A 206 12.55 -11.60 3.74
CA ASN A 206 13.03 -10.24 3.98
C ASN A 206 12.01 -9.39 4.74
N ARG A 207 10.73 -9.57 4.42
CA ARG A 207 9.65 -8.90 5.14
C ARG A 207 9.51 -9.43 6.56
N MET A 208 9.61 -10.74 6.78
CA MET A 208 9.58 -11.32 8.12
C MET A 208 10.73 -10.79 8.96
N GLU A 209 11.96 -10.77 8.43
CA GLU A 209 13.12 -10.26 9.14
C GLU A 209 12.93 -8.82 9.62
N MET A 210 12.41 -7.95 8.76
CA MET A 210 12.08 -6.58 9.14
C MET A 210 10.99 -6.52 10.22
N ILE A 211 9.91 -7.31 10.11
CA ILE A 211 8.80 -7.30 11.09
C ILE A 211 9.28 -7.80 12.46
N TYR A 212 9.98 -8.93 12.53
CA TYR A 212 10.48 -9.47 13.81
C TYR A 212 11.54 -8.55 14.44
N SER A 213 12.31 -7.81 13.64
CA SER A 213 13.33 -6.88 14.18
C SER A 213 12.74 -5.73 15.03
N VAL A 214 11.45 -5.40 14.86
CA VAL A 214 10.82 -4.26 15.54
C VAL A 214 10.93 -4.34 17.06
N LYS A 215 10.84 -5.55 17.62
CA LYS A 215 10.93 -5.76 19.08
C LYS A 215 12.24 -5.21 19.66
N ASP A 216 13.32 -5.35 18.89
CA ASP A 216 14.68 -5.00 19.28
C ASP A 216 15.04 -3.52 19.02
N PHE A 217 14.17 -2.75 18.38
CA PHE A 217 14.40 -1.31 18.19
C PHE A 217 14.34 -0.59 19.55
N GLN A 218 15.38 0.18 19.85
CA GLN A 218 15.49 0.98 21.08
C GLN A 218 14.83 2.34 20.91
N ILE A 219 13.53 2.32 20.60
CA ILE A 219 12.69 3.51 20.40
C ILE A 219 11.47 3.48 21.34
N PRO A 220 10.84 4.64 21.62
CA PRO A 220 9.68 4.72 22.51
C PRO A 220 8.54 3.77 22.10
N MET A 221 7.93 3.11 23.08
CA MET A 221 6.86 2.13 22.84
C MET A 221 5.66 2.74 22.11
N ARG A 222 5.38 4.03 22.32
CA ARG A 222 4.31 4.76 21.60
C ARG A 222 4.44 4.70 20.08
N LEU A 223 5.66 4.51 19.56
CA LEU A 223 5.92 4.37 18.13
C LEU A 223 5.78 2.91 17.68
N LYS A 224 6.27 1.96 18.50
CA LYS A 224 6.27 0.52 18.19
C LYS A 224 4.89 -0.12 18.26
N LYS A 225 3.99 0.43 19.06
CA LYS A 225 2.62 -0.08 19.21
C LYS A 225 1.73 0.14 17.99
N ASN A 226 2.13 1.04 17.08
CA ASN A 226 1.43 1.31 15.84
C ASN A 226 2.38 1.04 14.67
N ILE A 227 2.15 -0.04 13.93
CA ILE A 227 2.98 -0.45 12.81
C ILE A 227 2.21 -0.25 11.51
N HIS A 228 2.87 0.34 10.52
CA HIS A 228 2.38 0.39 9.16
C HIS A 228 3.28 -0.45 8.24
N LEU A 229 2.71 -1.38 7.48
CA LEU A 229 3.45 -2.14 6.47
C LEU A 229 3.36 -1.43 5.11
N LEU A 230 4.45 -0.78 4.72
CA LEU A 230 4.50 0.00 3.50
C LEU A 230 4.63 -0.91 2.27
N GLY A 231 3.71 -0.76 1.31
CA GLY A 231 3.73 -1.41 0.01
C GLY A 231 3.51 -2.94 0.09
N LEU A 232 2.48 -3.38 0.80
CA LEU A 232 2.18 -4.80 0.99
C LEU A 232 1.61 -5.43 -0.30
N GLY A 233 2.46 -6.20 -0.99
CA GLY A 233 2.10 -6.88 -2.23
C GLY A 233 1.39 -8.23 -2.05
N SER A 234 1.47 -8.84 -0.86
CA SER A 234 0.85 -10.12 -0.53
C SER A 234 0.36 -10.14 0.91
N HIS A 235 -0.84 -10.66 1.12
CA HIS A 235 -1.43 -10.88 2.44
C HIS A 235 -0.61 -11.77 3.38
N GLU A 236 0.19 -12.71 2.85
CA GLU A 236 1.05 -13.57 3.66
C GLU A 236 2.02 -12.74 4.52
N MET A 237 2.32 -11.51 4.11
CA MET A 237 3.19 -10.61 4.85
C MET A 237 2.62 -10.14 6.20
N MET A 238 1.31 -10.30 6.43
CA MET A 238 0.66 -10.04 7.72
C MET A 238 0.72 -11.23 8.68
N MET A 239 1.16 -12.41 8.20
CA MET A 239 1.16 -13.65 8.97
C MET A 239 1.79 -13.57 10.38
N PRO A 240 2.91 -12.86 10.61
CA PRO A 240 3.54 -12.80 11.93
C PRO A 240 2.58 -12.38 13.05
N PHE A 241 1.67 -11.44 12.75
CA PHE A 241 0.73 -10.91 13.74
C PHE A 241 -0.38 -11.91 14.12
N PHE A 242 -0.63 -12.93 13.28
CA PHE A 242 -1.61 -13.98 13.57
C PHE A 242 -0.97 -15.19 14.26
N VAL A 243 0.24 -15.56 13.86
CA VAL A 243 0.87 -16.82 14.30
C VAL A 243 1.84 -16.66 15.46
N SER A 244 2.31 -15.44 15.73
CA SER A 244 3.21 -15.12 16.85
C SER A 244 2.66 -13.98 17.73
N PRO A 245 1.40 -14.04 18.21
CA PRO A 245 0.79 -12.94 18.96
C PRO A 245 1.59 -12.54 20.20
N ASP A 246 2.15 -13.51 20.94
CA ASP A 246 2.98 -13.24 22.13
C ASP A 246 4.30 -12.53 21.79
N TYR A 247 4.82 -12.71 20.57
CA TYR A 247 6.01 -11.99 20.13
C TYR A 247 5.71 -10.49 19.94
N PHE A 248 4.52 -10.20 19.43
CA PHE A 248 4.03 -8.87 19.04
C PHE A 248 2.98 -8.31 20.02
N ASP A 249 2.97 -8.76 21.28
CA ASP A 249 2.02 -8.33 22.32
C ASP A 249 2.04 -6.81 22.60
N PHE A 250 3.14 -6.15 22.24
CA PHE A 250 3.33 -4.71 22.31
C PHE A 250 2.66 -3.93 21.16
N VAL A 251 2.14 -4.61 20.14
CA VAL A 251 1.52 -4.01 18.95
C VAL A 251 0.01 -3.88 19.18
N GLU A 252 -0.48 -2.65 19.21
CA GLU A 252 -1.92 -2.34 19.34
C GLU A 252 -2.59 -2.25 17.97
N ASN A 253 -1.92 -1.64 16.99
CA ASN A 253 -2.48 -1.41 15.65
C ASN A 253 -1.50 -1.82 14.57
N VAL A 254 -1.99 -2.59 13.60
CA VAL A 254 -1.28 -2.85 12.33
C VAL A 254 -2.11 -2.27 11.19
N SER A 255 -1.49 -1.42 10.40
CA SER A 255 -2.05 -0.89 9.15
C SER A 255 -1.15 -1.28 7.98
N TYR A 256 -1.68 -1.22 6.76
CA TYR A 256 -0.91 -1.49 5.56
C TYR A 256 -1.50 -0.72 4.38
N ASP A 257 -0.69 -0.52 3.35
CA ASP A 257 -1.15 -0.06 2.04
C ASP A 257 -0.81 -1.09 0.96
N SER A 258 -1.65 -1.15 -0.08
CA SER A 258 -1.42 -2.05 -1.21
C SER A 258 -1.84 -1.40 -2.52
N SER A 259 -0.85 -0.97 -3.29
CA SER A 259 -1.07 -0.56 -4.68
C SER A 259 -1.39 -1.76 -5.58
N THR A 260 -0.99 -2.98 -5.22
CA THR A 260 -1.37 -4.20 -5.94
C THR A 260 -2.86 -4.45 -5.86
N GLN A 261 -3.46 -4.33 -4.67
CA GLN A 261 -4.91 -4.44 -4.50
C GLN A 261 -5.62 -3.28 -5.20
N ALA A 262 -5.16 -2.04 -5.01
CA ALA A 262 -5.83 -0.89 -5.60
C ALA A 262 -5.74 -0.86 -7.15
N ASN A 263 -4.69 -1.43 -7.75
CA ASN A 263 -4.55 -1.51 -9.20
C ASN A 263 -5.09 -2.81 -9.82
N SER A 264 -5.65 -3.74 -9.03
CA SER A 264 -6.12 -5.04 -9.55
C SER A 264 -7.12 -4.86 -10.70
N TRP A 265 -8.04 -3.89 -10.56
CA TRP A 265 -8.99 -3.50 -11.59
C TRP A 265 -8.32 -3.16 -12.93
N PHE A 266 -7.28 -2.32 -12.92
CA PHE A 266 -6.57 -1.92 -14.13
C PHE A 266 -5.87 -3.08 -14.82
N PHE A 267 -5.41 -4.05 -14.03
CA PHE A 267 -4.80 -5.28 -14.54
C PHE A 267 -5.84 -6.37 -14.85
N SER A 268 -7.14 -6.04 -14.81
CA SER A 268 -8.24 -6.99 -15.02
C SER A 268 -8.18 -8.20 -14.09
N ARG A 269 -7.74 -8.00 -12.83
CA ARG A 269 -7.66 -9.05 -11.81
C ARG A 269 -8.68 -8.82 -10.71
N TYR A 270 -9.39 -9.86 -10.34
CA TYR A 270 -10.30 -9.88 -9.21
C TYR A 270 -9.86 -10.96 -8.22
N ARG A 271 -10.05 -10.72 -6.91
CA ARG A 271 -9.86 -11.75 -5.89
C ARG A 271 -11.21 -12.08 -5.27
N ASP A 272 -11.60 -13.34 -5.36
CA ASP A 272 -12.84 -13.82 -4.76
C ASP A 272 -12.73 -13.92 -3.23
N LYS A 273 -13.84 -14.28 -2.58
CA LYS A 273 -13.90 -14.50 -1.12
C LYS A 273 -13.00 -15.62 -0.60
N ASN A 274 -12.54 -16.52 -1.47
CA ASN A 274 -11.59 -17.58 -1.13
C ASN A 274 -10.14 -17.12 -1.39
N TRP A 275 -9.96 -15.87 -1.78
CA TRP A 275 -8.69 -15.24 -2.08
C TRP A 275 -7.98 -15.81 -3.33
N MET A 276 -8.76 -16.42 -4.21
CA MET A 276 -8.31 -16.92 -5.50
C MET A 276 -8.36 -15.79 -6.53
N ASN A 277 -7.30 -15.67 -7.34
CA ASN A 277 -7.27 -14.71 -8.44
C ASN A 277 -8.15 -15.22 -9.59
N ILE A 278 -8.96 -14.32 -10.12
CA ILE A 278 -9.66 -14.46 -11.40
C ILE A 278 -9.11 -13.36 -12.31
N ASP A 279 -8.28 -13.75 -13.26
CA ASP A 279 -7.73 -12.84 -14.28
C ASP A 279 -8.66 -12.84 -15.49
N MET A 280 -9.16 -11.65 -15.86
CA MET A 280 -9.99 -11.44 -17.04
C MET A 280 -9.12 -11.03 -18.22
N ASP A 281 -9.09 -11.88 -19.25
CA ASP A 281 -8.23 -11.66 -20.41
C ASP A 281 -8.63 -10.38 -21.17
N SER A 282 -7.75 -9.94 -22.08
CA SER A 282 -8.09 -8.90 -23.04
C SER A 282 -8.74 -9.49 -24.29
N PRO A 283 -9.85 -8.92 -24.80
CA PRO A 283 -10.44 -9.29 -26.09
C PRO A 283 -9.48 -9.10 -27.28
N ALA A 284 -8.41 -8.33 -27.09
CA ALA A 284 -7.40 -8.08 -28.10
C ALA A 284 -6.31 -9.17 -28.15
N THR A 285 -6.11 -9.94 -27.07
CA THR A 285 -4.95 -10.85 -26.95
C THR A 285 -5.29 -12.26 -26.52
N THR A 286 -6.52 -12.53 -26.07
CA THR A 286 -6.89 -13.88 -25.63
C THR A 286 -6.93 -14.86 -26.80
N THR A 287 -6.64 -16.13 -26.51
CA THR A 287 -6.88 -17.26 -27.40
C THR A 287 -8.10 -18.08 -26.98
N LYS A 288 -8.75 -17.73 -25.87
CA LYS A 288 -9.94 -18.40 -25.34
C LYS A 288 -11.19 -18.04 -26.16
N SER A 289 -12.19 -18.92 -26.14
CA SER A 289 -13.48 -18.62 -26.78
C SER A 289 -14.26 -17.56 -26.01
N GLU A 290 -15.14 -16.80 -26.68
CA GLU A 290 -16.01 -15.82 -26.01
C GLU A 290 -16.87 -16.46 -24.91
N GLN A 291 -17.34 -17.69 -25.14
CA GLN A 291 -18.13 -18.44 -24.16
C GLN A 291 -17.29 -18.80 -22.93
N GLU A 292 -16.07 -19.29 -23.12
CA GLU A 292 -15.14 -19.62 -22.02
C GLU A 292 -14.81 -18.37 -21.18
N ILE A 293 -14.50 -17.25 -21.82
CA ILE A 293 -14.27 -15.97 -21.12
C ILE A 293 -15.52 -15.56 -20.32
N TYR A 294 -16.68 -15.64 -20.94
CA TYR A 294 -17.93 -15.23 -20.30
C TYR A 294 -18.23 -16.08 -19.07
N GLU A 295 -18.18 -17.40 -19.18
CA GLU A 295 -18.55 -18.35 -18.13
C GLU A 295 -17.51 -18.42 -17.00
N GLU A 296 -16.21 -18.38 -17.33
CA GLU A 296 -15.14 -18.62 -16.35
C GLU A 296 -14.55 -17.33 -15.75
N GLN A 297 -14.63 -16.20 -16.46
CA GLN A 297 -13.97 -14.96 -16.04
C GLN A 297 -14.96 -13.83 -15.77
N LEU A 298 -15.92 -13.56 -16.66
CA LEU A 298 -16.82 -12.42 -16.51
C LEU A 298 -17.96 -12.71 -15.53
N VAL A 299 -18.73 -13.77 -15.76
CA VAL A 299 -19.88 -14.10 -14.91
C VAL A 299 -19.50 -14.26 -13.44
N PRO A 300 -18.41 -14.97 -13.06
CA PRO A 300 -18.03 -15.10 -11.65
C PRO A 300 -17.71 -13.75 -10.99
N VAL A 301 -16.98 -12.87 -11.68
CA VAL A 301 -16.59 -11.55 -11.16
C VAL A 301 -17.80 -10.63 -11.04
N PHE A 302 -18.55 -10.46 -12.13
CA PHE A 302 -19.64 -9.49 -12.18
C PHE A 302 -20.88 -9.96 -11.41
N SER A 303 -21.13 -11.27 -11.32
CA SER A 303 -22.23 -11.79 -10.49
C SER A 303 -21.95 -11.63 -9.00
N ASP A 304 -20.72 -11.92 -8.57
CA ASP A 304 -20.33 -11.72 -7.17
C ASP A 304 -20.38 -10.23 -6.81
N MET A 305 -19.77 -9.36 -7.62
CA MET A 305 -19.82 -7.91 -7.40
C MET A 305 -21.25 -7.36 -7.35
N LEU A 306 -22.14 -7.78 -8.26
CA LEU A 306 -23.55 -7.37 -8.24
C LEU A 306 -24.24 -7.87 -6.97
N LYS A 307 -24.09 -9.15 -6.65
CA LYS A 307 -24.79 -9.79 -5.52
C LYS A 307 -24.43 -9.12 -4.20
N GLN A 308 -23.15 -8.80 -4.01
CA GLN A 308 -22.65 -8.20 -2.77
C GLN A 308 -23.00 -6.72 -2.63
N ASN A 309 -23.34 -6.05 -3.73
CA ASN A 309 -23.57 -4.60 -3.77
C ASN A 309 -24.87 -4.24 -4.50
N PHE A 310 -25.87 -5.13 -4.42
CA PHE A 310 -27.07 -5.05 -5.26
C PHE A 310 -27.84 -3.74 -5.08
N GLU A 311 -28.11 -3.33 -3.83
CA GLU A 311 -28.81 -2.08 -3.53
C GLU A 311 -28.09 -0.87 -4.12
N ALA A 312 -26.76 -0.82 -3.99
CA ALA A 312 -25.94 0.26 -4.54
C ALA A 312 -25.97 0.29 -6.08
N PHE A 313 -26.05 -0.85 -6.75
CA PHE A 313 -26.17 -0.91 -8.21
C PHE A 313 -27.60 -0.61 -8.69
N GLU A 314 -28.62 -1.06 -7.96
CA GLU A 314 -30.03 -0.84 -8.26
C GLU A 314 -30.38 0.66 -8.24
N GLU A 315 -29.81 1.44 -7.31
CA GLU A 315 -29.95 2.91 -7.26
C GLU A 315 -29.56 3.61 -8.56
N PHE A 316 -28.68 2.99 -9.36
CA PHE A 316 -28.21 3.50 -10.65
C PHE A 316 -28.81 2.73 -11.83
N GLY A 317 -29.84 1.90 -11.59
CA GLY A 317 -30.54 1.13 -12.62
C GLY A 317 -29.76 -0.09 -13.14
N ILE A 318 -28.73 -0.54 -12.42
CA ILE A 318 -27.90 -1.68 -12.78
C ILE A 318 -28.43 -2.92 -12.07
N ILE A 319 -29.19 -3.74 -12.78
CA ILE A 319 -29.94 -4.88 -12.20
C ILE A 319 -29.41 -6.26 -12.62
N SER A 320 -28.42 -6.33 -13.52
CA SER A 320 -27.83 -7.60 -13.97
C SER A 320 -26.34 -7.50 -14.26
N HIS A 321 -25.63 -8.62 -14.11
CA HIS A 321 -24.21 -8.69 -14.45
C HIS A 321 -24.00 -8.53 -15.96
N ASP A 322 -24.96 -8.99 -16.77
CA ASP A 322 -24.99 -8.76 -18.21
C ASP A 322 -24.96 -7.27 -18.55
N PHE A 323 -25.76 -6.46 -17.86
CA PHE A 323 -25.75 -5.01 -18.04
C PHE A 323 -24.35 -4.45 -17.76
N MET A 324 -23.73 -4.83 -16.63
CA MET A 324 -22.37 -4.37 -16.31
C MET A 324 -21.35 -4.77 -17.37
N ILE A 325 -21.40 -6.00 -17.87
CA ILE A 325 -20.50 -6.48 -18.92
C ILE A 325 -20.70 -5.66 -20.21
N GLN A 326 -21.95 -5.51 -20.66
CA GLN A 326 -22.28 -4.86 -21.92
C GLN A 326 -22.12 -3.33 -21.89
N GLU A 327 -22.29 -2.70 -20.74
CA GLU A 327 -22.22 -1.23 -20.63
C GLU A 327 -20.92 -0.71 -20.02
N CYS A 328 -20.12 -1.53 -19.34
CA CYS A 328 -18.96 -1.00 -18.61
C CYS A 328 -17.64 -1.68 -18.94
N THR A 329 -17.62 -2.68 -19.83
CA THR A 329 -16.38 -3.45 -20.08
C THR A 329 -15.99 -3.48 -21.55
N LYS A 330 -14.71 -3.73 -21.78
CA LYS A 330 -14.12 -4.03 -23.09
C LYS A 330 -14.73 -5.27 -23.78
N TRP A 331 -15.41 -6.12 -23.01
CA TRP A 331 -16.11 -7.33 -23.49
C TRP A 331 -17.54 -7.08 -23.97
N SER A 332 -17.97 -5.82 -23.99
CA SER A 332 -19.23 -5.42 -24.60
C SER A 332 -19.32 -5.83 -26.07
N ARG A 333 -20.46 -6.37 -26.49
CA ARG A 333 -20.78 -6.60 -27.91
C ARG A 333 -20.92 -5.30 -28.70
N LYS A 334 -21.10 -4.17 -28.01
CA LYS A 334 -21.10 -2.82 -28.61
C LYS A 334 -19.68 -2.33 -28.91
N ASN A 335 -18.65 -2.99 -28.37
CA ASN A 335 -17.25 -2.65 -28.62
C ASN A 335 -16.75 -3.21 -29.96
N THR A 336 -17.41 -2.83 -31.06
CA THR A 336 -17.14 -3.39 -32.39
C THR A 336 -15.72 -3.13 -32.87
N ASP A 337 -15.17 -1.95 -32.54
CA ASP A 337 -13.83 -1.53 -32.96
C ASP A 337 -12.74 -1.93 -31.95
N LYS A 338 -13.13 -2.59 -30.85
CA LYS A 338 -12.25 -2.99 -29.73
C LYS A 338 -11.50 -1.83 -29.04
N GLU A 339 -11.96 -0.60 -29.22
CA GLU A 339 -11.37 0.60 -28.62
C GLU A 339 -11.98 0.99 -27.26
N ARG A 340 -13.13 0.41 -26.88
CA ARG A 340 -13.79 0.70 -25.60
C ARG A 340 -12.89 0.28 -24.44
N LEU A 341 -12.50 1.27 -23.63
CA LEU A 341 -11.89 1.06 -22.33
C LEU A 341 -12.96 0.69 -21.29
N TYR A 342 -12.57 0.37 -20.05
CA TYR A 342 -13.49 0.07 -18.94
C TYR A 342 -14.43 1.23 -18.53
N ASN A 343 -14.47 2.32 -19.30
CA ASN A 343 -15.27 3.50 -19.02
C ASN A 343 -16.05 3.88 -20.30
N SER A 344 -17.38 3.82 -20.28
CA SER A 344 -18.17 4.72 -21.15
C SER A 344 -18.39 6.04 -20.41
N ASP A 345 -18.17 7.15 -21.11
CA ASP A 345 -18.23 8.51 -20.55
C ASP A 345 -19.67 9.03 -20.34
N ILE A 346 -20.66 8.14 -20.20
CA ILE A 346 -22.09 8.51 -20.08
C ILE A 346 -22.63 8.21 -18.67
N GLY A 347 -21.86 8.58 -17.65
CA GLY A 347 -22.29 9.20 -16.38
C GLY A 347 -23.36 8.57 -15.48
N LYS A 348 -24.05 7.47 -15.84
CA LYS A 348 -25.09 6.80 -15.02
C LYS A 348 -25.20 5.29 -15.28
N ASP A 349 -24.33 4.76 -16.12
CA ASP A 349 -24.30 3.38 -16.61
C ASP A 349 -23.41 2.43 -15.78
N GLY A 350 -22.74 2.93 -14.74
CA GLY A 350 -21.93 2.12 -13.82
C GLY A 350 -20.41 2.25 -13.98
N ALA A 351 -19.95 3.04 -14.97
CA ALA A 351 -18.52 3.20 -15.29
C ALA A 351 -17.65 3.69 -14.11
N LYS A 352 -18.20 4.48 -13.19
CA LYS A 352 -17.48 4.93 -11.97
C LYS A 352 -17.77 4.06 -10.75
N LEU A 353 -18.90 3.35 -10.73
CA LEU A 353 -19.27 2.44 -9.64
C LEU A 353 -18.40 1.19 -9.66
N ILE A 354 -18.23 0.58 -10.83
CA ILE A 354 -17.55 -0.71 -10.95
C ILE A 354 -16.09 -0.67 -10.48
N PRO A 355 -15.25 0.31 -10.89
CA PRO A 355 -13.87 0.38 -10.39
C PRO A 355 -13.80 0.50 -8.86
N PHE A 356 -14.68 1.31 -8.27
CA PHE A 356 -14.75 1.48 -6.82
C PHE A 356 -15.19 0.18 -6.13
N PHE A 357 -16.31 -0.41 -6.56
CA PHE A 357 -16.85 -1.61 -5.94
C PHE A 357 -15.95 -2.83 -6.17
N ASN A 358 -15.28 -2.95 -7.31
CA ASN A 358 -14.28 -3.99 -7.53
C ASN A 358 -13.16 -3.90 -6.48
N GLN A 359 -12.61 -2.70 -6.27
CA GLN A 359 -11.55 -2.48 -5.28
C GLN A 359 -12.05 -2.71 -3.85
N MET A 360 -13.21 -2.17 -3.49
CA MET A 360 -13.76 -2.31 -2.14
C MET A 360 -14.18 -3.73 -1.82
N GLN A 361 -14.68 -4.48 -2.82
CA GLN A 361 -15.04 -5.88 -2.64
C GLN A 361 -13.81 -6.74 -2.38
N VAL A 362 -12.70 -6.49 -3.09
CA VAL A 362 -11.42 -7.16 -2.81
C VAL A 362 -10.90 -6.85 -1.41
N VAL A 363 -11.04 -5.60 -0.93
CA VAL A 363 -10.69 -5.27 0.46
C VAL A 363 -11.62 -5.96 1.45
N GLU A 364 -12.92 -6.01 1.17
CA GLU A 364 -13.87 -6.70 2.05
C GLU A 364 -13.58 -8.20 2.13
N HIS A 365 -13.27 -8.85 1.00
CA HIS A 365 -12.79 -10.24 0.99
C HIS A 365 -11.52 -10.43 1.81
N TYR A 366 -10.64 -9.42 1.80
CA TYR A 366 -9.45 -9.46 2.63
C TYR A 366 -9.77 -9.29 4.11
N MET A 367 -10.73 -8.46 4.48
CA MET A 367 -11.20 -8.33 5.87
C MET A 367 -11.77 -9.66 6.38
N ASP A 368 -12.53 -10.37 5.53
CA ASP A 368 -13.05 -11.71 5.83
C ASP A 368 -11.93 -12.74 5.98
N PHE A 369 -10.89 -12.63 5.15
CA PHE A 369 -9.67 -13.43 5.28
C PHE A 369 -8.98 -13.16 6.63
N VAL A 370 -8.76 -11.89 6.99
CA VAL A 370 -8.15 -11.51 8.28
C VAL A 370 -8.97 -12.03 9.46
N ASP A 371 -10.30 -11.90 9.42
CA ASP A 371 -11.18 -12.39 10.49
C ASP A 371 -11.08 -13.91 10.65
N LYS A 372 -11.11 -14.64 9.53
CA LYS A 372 -10.96 -16.11 9.53
C LYS A 372 -9.68 -16.55 10.25
N TYR A 373 -8.55 -15.89 10.01
CA TYR A 373 -7.27 -16.30 10.59
C TYR A 373 -6.98 -15.70 11.96
N THR A 374 -7.59 -14.57 12.29
CA THR A 374 -7.58 -14.06 13.67
C THR A 374 -8.31 -15.04 14.59
N ASN A 375 -9.45 -15.57 14.15
CA ASN A 375 -10.26 -16.52 14.92
C ASN A 375 -9.76 -17.98 14.85
N ASN A 376 -9.02 -18.35 13.80
CA ASN A 376 -8.41 -19.67 13.66
C ASN A 376 -7.01 -19.59 13.02
N PRO A 377 -5.97 -19.17 13.79
CA PRO A 377 -4.61 -19.06 13.27
C PRO A 377 -4.03 -20.38 12.74
N SER A 378 -4.52 -21.52 13.24
CA SER A 378 -4.11 -22.87 12.81
C SER A 378 -4.41 -23.19 11.34
N LEU A 379 -5.26 -22.39 10.69
CA LEU A 379 -5.53 -22.51 9.26
C LEU A 379 -4.42 -21.91 8.38
N LEU A 380 -3.53 -21.08 8.94
CA LEU A 380 -2.36 -20.57 8.23
C LEU A 380 -1.27 -21.65 8.23
N ASN A 381 -0.59 -21.78 7.09
CA ASN A 381 0.72 -22.42 7.09
C ASN A 381 1.70 -21.46 7.75
N ASP A 382 1.91 -21.61 9.06
CA ASP A 382 2.77 -20.74 9.87
C ASP A 382 4.25 -20.79 9.48
N ARG A 383 4.66 -21.74 8.61
CA ARG A 383 6.05 -22.00 8.21
C ARG A 383 7.00 -22.17 9.42
N GLY A 384 6.50 -22.52 10.60
CA GLY A 384 7.25 -22.62 11.84
C GLY A 384 7.43 -21.31 12.63
N LEU A 385 6.88 -20.18 12.16
CA LEU A 385 6.98 -18.88 12.84
C LEU A 385 6.32 -18.85 14.23
N SER A 386 5.31 -19.68 14.46
CA SER A 386 4.62 -19.79 15.74
C SER A 386 5.52 -20.21 16.91
N LYS A 387 6.69 -20.79 16.61
CA LYS A 387 7.66 -21.25 17.62
C LYS A 387 8.67 -20.16 18.03
N ILE A 388 8.67 -19.03 17.33
CA ILE A 388 9.67 -17.97 17.52
C ILE A 388 9.26 -17.07 18.69
N THR A 389 10.10 -17.03 19.73
CA THR A 389 9.87 -16.22 20.94
C THR A 389 10.80 -15.01 21.05
N ASP A 390 11.93 -15.02 20.36
CA ASP A 390 12.88 -13.90 20.29
C ASP A 390 13.56 -13.77 18.91
N TYR A 391 14.18 -12.62 18.64
CA TYR A 391 14.83 -12.36 17.35
C TYR A 391 16.05 -13.25 17.11
N GLY A 392 16.74 -13.69 18.16
CA GLY A 392 17.86 -14.62 18.05
C GLY A 392 17.42 -15.97 17.49
N GLN A 393 16.29 -16.52 17.96
CA GLN A 393 15.68 -17.72 17.39
C GLN A 393 15.25 -17.49 15.93
N PHE A 394 14.65 -16.34 15.63
CA PHE A 394 14.27 -16.01 14.26
C PHE A 394 15.46 -16.10 13.29
N VAL A 395 16.57 -15.42 13.62
CA VAL A 395 17.75 -15.35 12.74
C VAL A 395 18.56 -16.64 12.71
N ASN A 396 18.68 -17.35 13.83
CA ASN A 396 19.57 -18.51 13.93
C ASN A 396 18.88 -19.85 13.65
N GLU A 397 17.56 -19.94 13.85
CA GLU A 397 16.82 -21.21 13.73
C GLU A 397 15.83 -21.21 12.57
N TRP A 398 15.09 -20.12 12.35
CA TRP A 398 14.04 -20.09 11.33
C TRP A 398 14.53 -19.63 9.96
N LEU A 399 15.18 -18.45 9.92
CA LEU A 399 15.60 -17.78 8.70
C LEU A 399 16.54 -18.62 7.83
N PRO A 400 17.55 -19.35 8.39
CA PRO A 400 18.47 -20.15 7.58
C PRO A 400 17.78 -21.34 6.88
N LEU A 401 16.62 -21.77 7.38
CA LEU A 401 15.86 -22.89 6.80
C LEU A 401 14.98 -22.47 5.61
N GLN A 402 14.82 -21.16 5.35
CA GLN A 402 13.92 -20.67 4.31
C GLN A 402 14.58 -20.51 2.93
N GLY A 403 15.86 -20.87 2.80
CA GLY A 403 16.62 -20.74 1.56
C GLY A 403 17.18 -19.34 1.31
N ALA A 404 17.57 -19.07 0.07
CA ALA A 404 18.24 -17.81 -0.30
C ALA A 404 17.32 -16.59 -0.13
N GLN A 405 17.87 -15.53 0.46
CA GLN A 405 17.20 -14.24 0.57
C GLN A 405 17.43 -13.38 -0.67
N ASP A 406 16.45 -12.59 -1.08
CA ASP A 406 16.54 -11.66 -2.20
C ASP A 406 17.04 -10.26 -1.77
N LYS A 407 18.06 -10.20 -0.90
CA LYS A 407 18.66 -8.91 -0.48
C LYS A 407 19.22 -8.17 -1.70
N LEU A 408 19.15 -6.83 -1.67
CA LEU A 408 19.89 -6.02 -2.64
C LEU A 408 21.39 -6.24 -2.42
N PRO A 409 22.19 -6.26 -3.50
CA PRO A 409 23.64 -6.33 -3.37
C PRO A 409 24.18 -5.07 -2.68
N GLU A 410 25.28 -5.20 -1.93
CA GLU A 410 26.02 -4.05 -1.37
C GLU A 410 27.11 -3.54 -2.33
N GLN A 411 27.46 -4.34 -3.34
CA GLN A 411 28.46 -4.03 -4.36
C GLN A 411 27.85 -4.22 -5.75
N TRP A 412 28.15 -3.35 -6.71
CA TRP A 412 27.77 -3.58 -8.10
C TRP A 412 28.51 -4.81 -8.64
N GLY A 413 27.79 -5.71 -9.33
CA GLY A 413 28.42 -6.81 -10.06
C GLY A 413 29.29 -6.27 -11.20
N GLY A 414 30.48 -6.83 -11.37
CA GLY A 414 31.49 -6.36 -12.32
C GLY A 414 32.54 -5.47 -11.68
N SER A 415 33.44 -6.07 -10.89
CA SER A 415 34.73 -5.43 -10.65
C SER A 415 35.52 -5.40 -11.97
N LEU A 416 36.33 -4.36 -12.19
CA LEU A 416 37.26 -4.23 -13.33
C LEU A 416 38.09 -5.50 -13.61
N ASN A 417 38.21 -6.43 -12.66
CA ASN A 417 38.90 -7.70 -12.84
C ASN A 417 38.22 -8.67 -13.83
N GLU A 418 36.90 -8.57 -14.04
CA GLU A 418 36.20 -9.40 -15.04
C GLU A 418 36.38 -8.88 -16.48
N PHE A 419 36.90 -7.66 -16.64
CA PHE A 419 37.22 -7.08 -17.95
C PHE A 419 38.63 -7.46 -18.46
N PHE A 420 39.48 -7.99 -17.58
CA PHE A 420 40.88 -8.33 -17.89
C PHE A 420 41.19 -9.84 -17.81
N THR A 421 40.19 -10.71 -17.75
CA THR A 421 40.35 -12.17 -17.85
C THR A 421 39.86 -12.73 -19.17
#